data_AF-A0A0C3BQB4-F1
#
_entry.id   AF-A0A0C3BQB4-F1
#
_cell.length_a   1.000
_cell.length_b   1.000
_cell.length_c   1.000
_cell.angle_alpha   90.00
_cell.angle_beta   90.00
_cell.angle_gamma   90.00
#
_symmetry.space_group_name_H-M   'P 1'
#
loop_
_entity.id
_entity.type
_entity.pdbx_description
1 polymer ?
#
loop_
_entity_poly.entity_id
_entity_poly.type
_entity_poly.pdbx_seq_one_letter_code
_entity_poly.pdbx_strand_id
1 'polypeptide(L)'
;MACLPKHRNSTMCSDEPPMILTQTCSHWRNVALIMPRLWAAIHIPIPGFRGGTSFTPEAQLEAAVERPFTGIKAFLSRSGSLPLRISTHFEPWDKMYAHSNALLDCIIPLAARWKDVDFVGPSRCLSQIRELQSESHGRT
;
A
#
# COMPACT_ATOMS: atom_id res chain seq x y z
N MET A 1 -5.07 -16.33 12.58
CA MET A 1 -4.47 -15.30 13.44
C MET A 1 -5.56 -14.34 13.86
N ALA A 2 -5.82 -14.22 15.16
CA ALA A 2 -6.95 -13.48 15.70
C ALA A 2 -6.76 -11.94 15.73
N CYS A 3 -5.55 -11.46 15.45
CA CYS A 3 -5.20 -10.04 15.62
C CYS A 3 -5.39 -9.18 14.35
N LEU A 4 -5.62 -9.78 13.17
CA LEU A 4 -5.85 -8.99 11.95
C LEU A 4 -7.28 -8.43 11.95
N PRO A 5 -7.50 -7.20 11.45
CA PRO A 5 -8.84 -6.69 11.24
C PRO A 5 -9.64 -7.66 10.35
N LYS A 6 -10.84 -8.05 10.79
CA LYS A 6 -11.66 -9.04 10.08
C LYS A 6 -12.39 -8.46 8.86
N HIS A 7 -12.59 -7.14 8.86
CA HIS A 7 -13.44 -6.43 7.88
C HIS A 7 -12.65 -5.52 6.94
N ARG A 8 -11.33 -5.37 7.13
CA ARG A 8 -10.47 -4.54 6.30
C ARG A 8 -9.03 -5.05 6.26
N ASN A 9 -8.25 -4.61 5.28
CA ASN A 9 -6.81 -4.82 5.30
C ASN A 9 -6.15 -3.90 6.35
N SER A 10 -5.07 -4.37 6.98
CA SER A 10 -4.29 -3.58 7.93
C SER A 10 -3.63 -2.38 7.27
N THR A 11 -3.55 -1.25 7.96
CA THR A 11 -2.72 -0.12 7.53
C THR A 11 -1.29 -0.27 8.07
N MET A 12 -0.38 0.60 7.64
CA MET A 12 0.96 0.71 8.24
C MET A 12 0.97 1.61 9.50
N CYS A 13 -0.18 1.85 10.13
CA CYS A 13 -0.25 2.63 11.37
C CYS A 13 0.39 1.88 12.53
N SER A 14 1.06 2.59 13.44
CA SER A 14 1.83 1.99 14.55
C SER A 14 1.00 1.24 15.57
N ASP A 15 -0.28 1.59 15.69
CA ASP A 15 -1.26 0.99 16.60
C ASP A 15 -2.00 -0.22 15.99
N GLU A 16 -1.75 -0.51 14.71
CA GLU A 16 -2.35 -1.65 14.01
C GLU A 16 -1.35 -2.80 13.83
N PRO A 17 -1.81 -4.06 13.83
CA PRO A 17 -0.99 -5.18 13.42
C PRO A 17 -0.75 -5.12 11.90
N PRO A 18 0.46 -5.45 11.42
CA PRO A 18 1.57 -6.02 12.19
C PRO A 18 2.45 -5.04 12.95
N MET A 19 2.30 -3.73 12.73
CA MET A 19 3.23 -2.72 13.26
C MET A 19 3.30 -2.72 14.79
N ILE A 20 2.17 -2.81 15.49
CA ILE A 20 2.15 -2.85 16.96
C ILE A 20 2.97 -4.03 17.52
N LEU A 21 2.93 -5.19 16.86
CA LEU A 21 3.69 -6.39 17.24
C LEU A 21 5.20 -6.19 17.05
N THR A 22 5.60 -5.38 16.07
CA THR A 22 7.00 -5.02 15.87
C THR A 22 7.53 -4.02 16.89
N GLN A 23 6.67 -3.44 17.72
CA GLN A 23 7.03 -2.38 18.67
C GLN A 23 6.92 -2.82 20.14
N THR A 24 6.24 -3.92 20.45
CA THR A 24 5.96 -4.32 21.84
C THR A 24 7.19 -4.81 22.61
N CYS A 25 7.89 -5.82 22.09
CA CYS A 25 9.13 -6.34 22.65
C CYS A 25 9.98 -7.04 21.56
N SER A 26 11.24 -7.34 21.86
CA SER A 26 12.15 -8.00 20.89
C SER A 26 11.64 -9.36 20.41
N HIS A 27 11.03 -10.14 21.31
CA HIS A 27 10.46 -11.45 20.95
C HIS A 27 9.32 -11.31 19.94
N TRP A 28 8.31 -10.48 20.22
CA TRP A 28 7.18 -10.25 19.32
C TRP A 28 7.61 -9.61 18.01
N ARG A 29 8.61 -8.71 18.04
CA ARG A 29 9.22 -8.16 16.83
C ARG A 29 9.80 -9.25 15.95
N ASN A 30 10.60 -10.15 16.51
CA ASN A 30 11.19 -11.24 15.73
C ASN A 30 10.12 -12.14 15.13
N VAL A 31 9.12 -12.55 15.92
CA VAL A 31 8.00 -13.38 15.45
C VAL A 31 7.21 -12.68 14.34
N ALA A 32 6.90 -11.39 14.50
CA ALA A 32 6.14 -10.63 13.51
C ALA A 32 6.92 -10.48 12.19
N LEU A 33 8.21 -10.19 12.26
CA LEU A 33 9.06 -10.00 11.07
C LEU A 33 9.21 -11.28 10.25
N ILE A 34 9.23 -12.47 10.88
CA ILE A 34 9.39 -13.76 10.18
C ILE A 34 8.07 -14.42 9.79
N MET A 35 6.92 -13.76 9.95
CA MET A 35 5.61 -14.35 9.69
C MET A 35 4.95 -13.71 8.45
N PRO A 36 5.22 -14.21 7.22
CA PRO A 36 4.77 -13.58 5.98
C PRO A 36 3.27 -13.30 5.89
N ARG A 37 2.45 -14.14 6.53
CA ARG A 37 0.99 -14.00 6.57
C ARG A 37 0.51 -12.69 7.20
N LEU A 38 1.30 -12.08 8.09
CA LEU A 38 1.00 -10.76 8.66
C LEU A 38 1.12 -9.63 7.65
N TRP A 39 1.96 -9.82 6.62
CA TRP A 39 2.35 -8.80 5.66
C TRP A 39 1.66 -8.97 4.30
N ALA A 40 0.82 -10.00 4.16
CA ALA A 40 0.14 -10.35 2.92
C ALA A 40 -1.15 -9.55 2.66
N ALA A 41 -1.55 -8.68 3.58
CA ALA A 41 -2.75 -7.84 3.44
C ALA A 41 -2.44 -6.42 3.90
N ILE A 42 -2.65 -5.43 3.03
CA ILE A 42 -2.38 -4.02 3.33
C ILE A 42 -3.44 -3.10 2.73
N HIS A 43 -3.87 -2.12 3.52
CA HIS A 43 -4.55 -0.93 3.06
C HIS A 43 -3.53 0.21 2.98
N ILE A 44 -3.37 0.79 1.80
CA ILE A 44 -2.42 1.87 1.53
C ILE A 44 -3.23 3.15 1.39
N PRO A 45 -3.34 3.98 2.44
CA PRO A 45 -3.93 5.30 2.28
C PRO A 45 -2.99 6.13 1.40
N ILE A 46 -3.47 6.64 0.28
CA ILE A 46 -2.77 7.74 -0.40
C ILE A 46 -2.80 8.90 0.59
N PRO A 47 -1.66 9.50 0.98
CA PRO A 47 -1.63 10.58 1.95
C PRO A 47 -2.35 11.80 1.37
N GLY A 48 -3.67 11.85 1.54
CA GLY A 48 -4.49 13.03 1.30
C GLY A 48 -3.86 14.18 2.06
N PHE A 49 -3.67 15.32 1.39
CA PHE A 49 -3.23 16.55 2.03
C PHE A 49 -4.30 16.97 3.06
N ARG A 50 -4.28 16.37 4.26
CA ARG A 50 -5.22 16.65 5.33
C ARG A 50 -4.83 18.00 5.94
N GLY A 51 -5.44 19.05 5.40
CA GLY A 51 -5.69 20.31 6.10
C GLY A 51 -4.51 21.26 6.24
N GLY A 52 -4.39 22.17 5.26
CA GLY A 52 -4.10 23.60 5.50
C GLY A 52 -2.75 23.98 6.11
N THR A 53 -1.79 24.34 5.26
CA THR A 53 -1.36 25.74 5.07
C THR A 53 -0.57 25.82 3.77
N SER A 54 -0.70 26.97 3.11
CA SER A 54 0.04 27.44 1.95
C SER A 54 1.52 27.05 1.96
N PHE A 55 2.06 26.69 0.78
CA PHE A 55 3.50 26.47 0.52
C PHE A 55 4.19 25.40 1.39
N THR A 56 3.91 24.12 1.14
CA THR A 56 4.94 23.09 1.37
C THR A 56 5.96 23.18 0.23
N PRO A 57 7.24 23.49 0.50
CA PRO A 57 8.29 23.49 -0.52
C PRO A 57 8.30 22.16 -1.28
N GLU A 58 8.59 22.20 -2.59
CA GLU A 58 8.63 21.01 -3.46
C GLU A 58 9.45 19.85 -2.88
N ALA A 59 10.57 20.15 -2.21
CA ALA A 59 11.39 19.17 -1.50
C ALA A 59 10.66 18.44 -0.34
N GLN A 60 9.70 19.09 0.33
CA GLN A 60 8.86 18.45 1.35
C GLN A 60 7.75 17.59 0.71
N LEU A 61 7.28 17.97 -0.47
CA LEU A 61 6.36 17.15 -1.27
C LEU A 61 7.08 15.88 -1.75
N GLU A 62 8.29 15.99 -2.29
CA GLU A 62 9.12 14.84 -2.70
C GLU A 62 9.46 13.93 -1.51
N ALA A 63 9.87 14.48 -0.38
CA ALA A 63 10.10 13.70 0.83
C ALA A 63 8.82 13.03 1.38
N ALA A 64 7.66 13.67 1.17
CA ALA A 64 6.35 13.11 1.50
C ALA A 64 5.90 12.03 0.49
N VAL A 65 6.39 12.06 -0.75
CA VAL A 65 6.22 11.00 -1.75
C VAL A 65 7.12 9.81 -1.38
N GLU A 66 8.43 10.01 -1.19
CA GLU A 66 9.42 8.93 -1.07
C GLU A 66 9.33 8.07 0.20
N ARG A 67 9.06 8.71 1.36
CA ARG A 67 9.07 8.01 2.66
C ARG A 67 7.98 6.93 2.77
N PRO A 68 6.71 7.20 2.36
CA PRO A 68 5.68 6.16 2.34
C PRO A 68 6.02 4.96 1.45
N PHE A 69 6.60 5.16 0.27
CA PHE A 69 6.86 4.05 -0.67
C PHE A 69 7.96 3.11 -0.20
N THR A 70 8.99 3.63 0.47
CA THR A 70 10.01 2.78 1.10
C THR A 70 9.37 1.85 2.15
N GLY A 71 8.45 2.38 2.95
CA GLY A 71 7.66 1.59 3.91
C GLY A 71 6.82 0.51 3.25
N ILE A 72 6.12 0.84 2.15
CA ILE A 72 5.29 -0.10 1.39
C ILE A 72 6.15 -1.22 0.80
N LYS A 73 7.29 -0.90 0.17
CA LYS A 73 8.24 -1.90 -0.37
C LYS A 73 8.72 -2.85 0.72
N ALA A 74 9.13 -2.30 1.88
CA ALA A 74 9.58 -3.10 3.01
C ALA A 74 8.45 -3.94 3.64
N PHE A 75 7.22 -3.44 3.63
CA PHE A 75 6.05 -4.18 4.10
C PHE A 75 5.80 -5.38 3.17
N LEU A 76 5.70 -5.13 1.86
CA LEU A 76 5.37 -6.13 0.87
C LEU A 76 6.49 -7.16 0.69
N SER A 77 7.76 -6.81 0.86
CA SER A 77 8.87 -7.77 0.78
C SER A 77 8.77 -8.86 1.86
N ARG A 78 8.25 -8.53 3.06
CA ARG A 78 8.07 -9.49 4.16
C ARG A 78 6.96 -10.51 3.91
N SER A 79 6.06 -10.25 2.96
CA SER A 79 5.02 -11.21 2.58
C SER A 79 5.55 -12.41 1.79
N GLY A 80 6.82 -12.40 1.39
CA GLY A 80 7.47 -13.50 0.67
C GLY A 80 6.81 -13.76 -0.68
N SER A 81 6.38 -14.99 -0.93
CA SER A 81 5.64 -15.40 -2.14
C SER A 81 4.12 -15.49 -1.93
N LEU A 82 3.61 -15.11 -0.75
CA LEU A 82 2.20 -15.27 -0.46
C LEU A 82 1.32 -14.41 -1.37
N PRO A 83 0.09 -14.87 -1.67
CA PRO A 83 -0.87 -14.06 -2.40
C PRO A 83 -1.23 -12.79 -1.62
N LEU A 84 -1.23 -11.65 -2.31
CA LEU A 84 -1.40 -10.32 -1.75
C LEU A 84 -2.85 -9.88 -1.79
N ARG A 85 -3.27 -9.22 -0.71
CA ARG A 85 -4.52 -8.46 -0.63
C ARG A 85 -4.20 -6.99 -0.46
N ILE A 86 -4.54 -6.16 -1.45
CA ILE A 86 -4.14 -4.76 -1.47
C ILE A 86 -5.40 -3.91 -1.65
N SER A 87 -5.57 -2.90 -0.81
CA SER A 87 -6.60 -1.89 -1.04
C SER A 87 -6.04 -0.49 -0.97
N THR A 88 -6.54 0.42 -1.80
CA THR A 88 -6.20 1.85 -1.77
C THR A 88 -7.36 2.71 -2.24
N HIS A 89 -7.48 3.88 -1.63
CA HIS A 89 -8.40 4.94 -2.04
C HIS A 89 -7.58 6.10 -2.61
N PHE A 90 -7.79 6.40 -3.89
CA PHE A 90 -7.22 7.56 -4.56
C PHE A 90 -8.18 8.74 -4.44
N GLU A 91 -7.70 9.82 -3.83
CA GLU A 91 -8.45 11.07 -3.74
C GLU A 91 -8.50 11.76 -5.12
N PRO A 92 -9.61 12.47 -5.45
CA PRO A 92 -9.82 13.08 -6.75
C PRO A 92 -9.00 14.36 -7.01
N TRP A 93 -8.06 14.72 -6.14
CA TRP A 93 -7.31 15.97 -6.27
C TRP A 93 -6.13 15.85 -7.23
N ASP A 94 -6.06 16.78 -8.20
CA ASP A 94 -5.08 16.76 -9.29
C ASP A 94 -3.62 16.80 -8.84
N LYS A 95 -3.31 17.26 -7.61
CA LYS A 95 -1.92 17.28 -7.13
C LYS A 95 -1.41 15.91 -6.66
N MET A 96 -2.26 14.88 -6.66
CA MET A 96 -1.96 13.57 -6.08
C MET A 96 -1.67 12.48 -7.12
N TYR A 97 -1.65 12.81 -8.43
CA TYR A 97 -1.31 11.82 -9.46
C TYR A 97 0.10 11.26 -9.33
N ALA A 98 1.08 12.09 -9.00
CA ALA A 98 2.46 11.63 -8.82
C ALA A 98 2.55 10.53 -7.75
N HIS A 99 1.82 10.69 -6.64
CA HIS A 99 1.74 9.67 -5.59
C HIS A 99 0.97 8.42 -6.05
N SER A 100 -0.02 8.60 -6.92
CA SER A 100 -0.79 7.49 -7.47
C SER A 100 0.09 6.63 -8.38
N ASN A 101 0.80 7.25 -9.32
CA ASN A 101 1.73 6.55 -10.22
C ASN A 101 2.87 5.89 -9.44
N ALA A 102 3.48 6.59 -8.49
CA ALA A 102 4.53 6.02 -7.65
C ALA A 102 4.05 4.80 -6.82
N LEU A 103 2.79 4.83 -6.36
CA LEU A 103 2.19 3.66 -5.72
C LEU A 103 2.06 2.51 -6.71
N LEU A 104 1.50 2.78 -7.89
CA LEU A 104 1.28 1.78 -8.93
C LEU A 104 2.60 1.15 -9.38
N ASP A 105 3.64 1.95 -9.61
CA ASP A 105 4.98 1.47 -9.95
C ASP A 105 5.58 0.56 -8.86
N CYS A 106 5.16 0.74 -7.61
CA CYS A 106 5.56 -0.13 -6.50
C CYS A 106 4.79 -1.46 -6.46
N ILE A 107 3.49 -1.45 -6.78
CA ILE A 107 2.62 -2.62 -6.57
C ILE A 107 2.39 -3.44 -7.83
N ILE A 108 2.39 -2.84 -9.03
CA ILE A 108 2.20 -3.50 -10.32
C ILE A 108 3.22 -4.63 -10.56
N PRO A 109 4.53 -4.48 -10.22
CA PRO A 109 5.47 -5.57 -10.36
C PRO A 109 5.11 -6.83 -9.55
N LEU A 110 4.21 -6.70 -8.57
CA LEU A 110 3.72 -7.79 -7.73
C LEU A 110 2.37 -8.35 -8.21
N ALA A 111 1.85 -7.90 -9.36
CA ALA A 111 0.53 -8.24 -9.87
C ALA A 111 0.29 -9.75 -10.01
N ALA A 112 1.33 -10.52 -10.37
CA ALA A 112 1.26 -11.98 -10.44
C ALA A 112 0.88 -12.66 -9.10
N ARG A 113 1.05 -11.96 -7.98
CA ARG A 113 0.73 -12.45 -6.64
C ARG A 113 -0.59 -11.90 -6.11
N TRP A 114 -1.27 -11.01 -6.84
CA TRP A 114 -2.50 -10.41 -6.36
C TRP A 114 -3.62 -11.46 -6.28
N LYS A 115 -4.26 -11.54 -5.11
CA LYS A 115 -5.41 -12.41 -4.87
C LYS A 115 -6.71 -11.63 -4.74
N ASP A 116 -6.66 -10.47 -4.10
CA ASP A 116 -7.82 -9.62 -3.84
C ASP A 116 -7.34 -8.17 -3.85
N VAL A 117 -7.79 -7.39 -4.83
CA VAL A 117 -7.37 -5.99 -4.98
C VAL A 117 -8.58 -5.09 -5.09
N ASP A 118 -8.61 -4.05 -4.26
CA ASP A 118 -9.68 -3.07 -4.22
C ASP A 118 -9.11 -1.66 -4.37
N PHE A 119 -9.30 -1.08 -5.55
CA PHE A 119 -8.76 0.21 -5.94
C PHE A 119 -9.89 1.16 -6.29
N VAL A 120 -10.11 2.16 -5.44
CA VAL A 120 -11.22 3.10 -5.59
C VAL A 120 -10.67 4.49 -5.88
N GLY A 121 -11.13 5.13 -6.95
CA GLY A 121 -10.72 6.48 -7.29
C GLY A 121 -11.07 6.91 -8.71
N PRO A 122 -10.64 8.11 -9.15
CA PRO A 122 -10.85 8.57 -10.51
C PRO A 122 -10.21 7.63 -11.56
N SER A 123 -10.92 7.39 -12.66
CA SER A 123 -10.48 6.51 -13.77
C SER A 123 -9.03 6.69 -14.22
N ARG A 124 -8.60 7.95 -14.31
CA ARG A 124 -7.25 8.40 -14.67
C ARG A 124 -6.13 7.96 -13.70
N CYS A 125 -6.43 7.78 -12.42
CA CYS A 125 -5.48 7.28 -11.43
C CYS A 125 -5.34 5.75 -11.50
N LEU A 126 -6.24 5.08 -12.25
CA LEU A 126 -6.32 3.63 -12.38
C LEU A 126 -5.99 3.18 -13.81
N SER A 127 -5.44 4.05 -14.67
CA SER A 127 -5.17 3.73 -16.08
C SER A 127 -4.26 2.52 -16.23
N GLN A 128 -3.12 2.49 -15.53
CA GLN A 128 -2.17 1.37 -15.58
C GLN A 128 -2.82 0.05 -15.12
N ILE A 129 -3.69 0.09 -14.11
CA ILE A 129 -4.41 -1.12 -13.64
C ILE A 129 -5.40 -1.60 -14.70
N ARG A 130 -6.10 -0.69 -15.38
CA ARG A 130 -7.04 -1.04 -16.44
C ARG A 130 -6.33 -1.65 -17.64
N GLU A 131 -5.17 -1.12 -18.00
CA GLU A 131 -4.31 -1.69 -19.05
C GLU A 131 -3.89 -3.12 -18.70
N LEU A 132 -3.44 -3.37 -17.46
CA LEU A 132 -3.12 -4.73 -17.00
C LEU A 132 -4.30 -5.70 -17.07
N GLN A 133 -5.52 -5.24 -16.75
CA GLN A 133 -6.73 -6.05 -16.89
C GLN A 133 -7.08 -6.33 -18.35
N SER A 134 -6.79 -5.42 -19.27
CA SER A 134 -7.03 -5.62 -20.70
C SER A 134 -6.08 -6.67 -21.30
N GLU A 135 -4.81 -6.68 -20.86
CA GLU A 135 -3.80 -7.65 -21.30
C GLU A 135 -4.06 -9.07 -20.80
N SER A 136 -4.72 -9.22 -19.64
CA SER A 136 -5.08 -10.54 -19.11
C SER A 136 -6.26 -11.17 -19.86
N HIS A 137 -7.15 -10.37 -20.43
CA HIS A 137 -8.31 -10.85 -21.20
C HIS A 137 -8.01 -11.10 -22.69
N GLY A 138 -6.93 -10.54 -23.23
CA GLY A 138 -6.51 -10.77 -24.63
C GLY A 138 -5.66 -12.02 -24.87
N ARG A 139 -5.51 -12.90 -23.87
CA ARG A 139 -4.58 -14.05 -23.88
C ARG A 139 -5.28 -15.41 -23.81
N THR A 140 -6.54 -15.50 -24.26
CA THR A 140 -7.33 -16.74 -24.42
C THR A 140 -7.47 -17.14 -25.88
#